data_AF-A0A399SF93-F1
#
_entry.id   AF-A0A399SF93-F1
#
_cell.length_a   1.000
_cell.length_b   1.000
_cell.length_c   1.000
_cell.angle_alpha   90.00
_cell.angle_beta   90.00
_cell.angle_gamma   90.00
#
_symmetry.space_group_name_H-M   'P 1'
#
loop_
_entity.id
_entity.type
_entity.pdbx_description
1 polymer ?
#
loop_
_entity_poly.entity_id
_entity_poly.type
_entity_poly.pdbx_seq_one_letter_code
_entity_poly.pdbx_strand_id
1 'polypeptide(L)'
;MKMIKHTPNILSYLAIALISCFIAACSPDDQDKELGPAPSSDMVAFSATPTTGNANIITFKNETPGAFKAIWDFGNGATAEGEQVESSFAVEGDYTVKLTVFTNGGYASSTKTIRIDKTDFSMLNREDYNFLTGGTDKPNGKTWVFDPVGPMNFGGPPTAPSSWWSQTLAEQNDCMKDDKYTFKLKDFAFENKSGGEMWGVLDGQENVCVPQTAKPSTWTIYQEKGKTMLSVSNGETIAWDDNEGVYELVELSENKLHIRKVCCGGSGVRNYVLVPEGFSPPVQEKPYKIIDINDNFDVDGNITWKKENLTLNESYDNPAPVPINTSAKVAMYVKQEGQAYEFANMFTDFSHKLDLRERHVFRLKVFIPSYNDFTTANGESWADPRLLKQVSVKLQDGTAAQPWANQVEIKQQVSQLDKWVELTFDFGAADVRSRKDLDRLVIQIGGEGNFIPGIFFLDDFELLK
;
A
#
# COMPACT_ATOMS: atom_id res chain seq x y z
N MET A 1 -28.86 -15.81 -78.21
CA MET A 1 -27.62 -15.15 -77.77
C MET A 1 -27.97 -13.75 -77.28
N LYS A 2 -27.43 -13.37 -76.12
CA LYS A 2 -27.64 -12.14 -75.34
C LYS A 2 -27.89 -10.86 -76.17
N MET A 3 -28.84 -10.02 -75.72
CA MET A 3 -28.55 -8.74 -75.05
C MET A 3 -29.87 -8.02 -74.73
N ILE A 4 -30.10 -7.76 -73.45
CA ILE A 4 -31.17 -6.89 -72.94
C ILE A 4 -30.58 -5.48 -72.82
N LYS A 5 -31.23 -4.47 -73.41
CA LYS A 5 -31.16 -3.07 -72.96
C LYS A 5 -32.49 -2.36 -73.17
N HIS A 6 -32.92 -1.77 -72.05
CA HIS A 6 -33.98 -0.81 -71.75
C HIS A 6 -34.69 -0.03 -72.85
N THR A 7 -36.00 0.11 -72.63
CA THR A 7 -36.75 1.38 -72.76
C THR A 7 -37.81 1.49 -71.64
N PRO A 8 -38.16 2.71 -71.16
CA PRO A 8 -38.94 2.94 -69.95
C PRO A 8 -40.44 3.12 -70.27
N ASN A 9 -41.33 2.53 -69.47
CA ASN A 9 -42.78 2.76 -69.57
C ASN A 9 -43.28 3.57 -68.38
N ILE A 10 -43.54 4.84 -68.70
CA ILE A 10 -44.30 5.83 -67.94
C ILE A 10 -45.76 5.37 -67.93
N LEU A 11 -46.10 4.48 -66.99
CA LEU A 11 -47.46 3.97 -66.79
C LEU A 11 -47.69 3.50 -65.34
N SER A 12 -47.07 4.19 -64.37
CA SER A 12 -47.16 3.83 -62.95
C SER A 12 -47.50 4.99 -62.00
N TYR A 13 -48.01 6.11 -62.54
CA TYR A 13 -48.39 7.28 -61.72
C TYR A 13 -49.90 7.59 -61.68
N LEU A 14 -50.75 6.74 -62.26
CA LEU A 14 -52.21 6.95 -62.29
C LEU A 14 -53.03 5.84 -61.60
N ALA A 15 -52.36 4.99 -60.82
CA ALA A 15 -52.99 4.07 -59.86
C ALA A 15 -52.74 4.50 -58.39
N ILE A 16 -52.34 5.76 -58.18
CA ILE A 16 -51.98 6.33 -56.86
C ILE A 16 -53.04 7.35 -56.37
N ALA A 17 -54.13 7.57 -57.11
CA ALA A 17 -55.08 8.66 -56.82
C ALA A 17 -56.51 8.24 -56.45
N LEU A 18 -56.83 6.95 -56.23
CA LEU A 18 -58.21 6.53 -55.93
C LEU A 18 -58.36 5.25 -55.07
N ILE A 19 -57.34 4.90 -54.28
CA ILE A 19 -57.44 3.95 -53.16
C ILE A 19 -56.66 4.51 -51.96
N SER A 20 -56.90 5.79 -51.67
CA SER A 20 -56.61 6.41 -50.39
C SER A 20 -57.93 6.46 -49.62
N CYS A 21 -57.94 5.97 -48.38
CA CYS A 21 -59.07 5.95 -47.42
C CYS A 21 -59.87 4.65 -47.26
N PHE A 22 -59.22 3.49 -47.35
CA PHE A 22 -59.60 2.34 -46.50
C PHE A 22 -58.46 2.02 -45.53
N ILE A 23 -58.04 3.03 -44.77
CA ILE A 23 -57.50 2.75 -43.45
C ILE A 23 -58.77 2.47 -42.65
N ALA A 24 -59.01 1.20 -42.31
CA ALA A 24 -59.73 0.91 -41.07
C ALA A 24 -58.82 1.49 -39.97
N ALA A 25 -58.94 2.79 -39.75
CA ALA A 25 -58.52 3.38 -38.51
C ALA A 25 -59.19 2.52 -37.44
N CYS A 26 -58.40 1.98 -36.51
CA CYS A 26 -58.95 1.77 -35.19
C CYS A 26 -59.78 3.03 -34.91
N SER A 27 -61.10 2.87 -34.70
CA SER A 27 -61.82 3.91 -33.98
C SER A 27 -60.92 4.25 -32.81
N PRO A 28 -60.48 5.52 -32.64
CA PRO A 28 -59.84 5.87 -31.40
C PRO A 28 -60.82 5.37 -30.33
N ASP A 29 -60.35 4.45 -29.48
CA ASP A 29 -61.12 4.01 -28.35
C ASP A 29 -61.17 5.23 -27.44
N ASP A 30 -62.08 6.15 -27.75
CA ASP A 30 -62.45 7.34 -26.98
C ASP A 30 -63.24 6.86 -25.74
N GLN A 31 -62.76 5.81 -25.07
CA GLN A 31 -62.93 5.73 -23.65
C GLN A 31 -62.06 6.85 -23.09
N ASP A 32 -62.66 8.03 -22.98
CA ASP A 32 -62.29 9.06 -22.02
C ASP A 32 -62.27 8.39 -20.63
N LYS A 33 -61.18 7.68 -20.34
CA LYS A 33 -60.85 7.26 -18.99
C LYS A 33 -60.41 8.53 -18.31
N GLU A 34 -61.39 9.30 -17.84
CA GLU A 34 -61.12 10.43 -16.96
C GLU A 34 -60.22 9.92 -15.85
N LEU A 35 -59.02 10.50 -15.76
CA LEU A 35 -58.15 10.28 -14.62
C LEU A 35 -58.95 10.65 -13.38
N GLY A 36 -58.86 9.82 -12.34
CA GLY A 36 -59.51 10.14 -11.07
C GLY A 36 -59.00 11.47 -10.50
N PRO A 37 -59.64 12.01 -9.44
CA PRO A 37 -59.08 13.17 -8.76
C PRO A 37 -57.66 12.87 -8.28
N ALA A 38 -56.75 13.85 -8.42
CA ALA A 38 -55.39 13.71 -7.94
C ALA A 38 -55.40 13.43 -6.42
N PRO A 39 -54.65 12.42 -5.95
CA PRO A 39 -54.58 12.13 -4.53
C PRO A 39 -53.88 13.28 -3.80
N SER A 40 -54.30 13.56 -2.56
CA SER A 40 -53.64 14.53 -1.68
C SER A 40 -52.79 13.82 -0.62
N SER A 41 -51.83 14.54 -0.03
CA SER A 41 -50.87 13.98 0.94
C SER A 41 -51.53 13.38 2.19
N ASP A 42 -52.63 13.98 2.64
CA ASP A 42 -53.46 13.54 3.77
C ASP A 42 -54.22 12.23 3.50
N MET A 43 -54.41 11.86 2.23
CA MET A 43 -54.96 10.55 1.86
C MET A 43 -53.92 9.43 1.95
N VAL A 44 -52.63 9.76 1.95
CA VAL A 44 -51.55 8.77 1.99
C VAL A 44 -51.32 8.31 3.42
N ALA A 45 -51.83 7.13 3.74
CA ALA A 45 -51.76 6.52 5.05
C ALA A 45 -50.94 5.23 5.00
N PHE A 46 -50.17 4.99 6.07
CA PHE A 46 -49.47 3.73 6.28
C PHE A 46 -49.26 3.41 7.75
N SER A 47 -49.17 2.11 8.01
CA SER A 47 -48.72 1.57 9.29
C SER A 47 -47.26 1.13 9.20
N ALA A 48 -46.60 1.17 10.35
CA ALA A 48 -45.24 0.72 10.56
C ALA A 48 -45.24 -0.04 11.89
N THR A 49 -44.91 -1.32 11.88
CA THR A 49 -44.98 -2.18 13.06
C THR A 49 -43.72 -3.03 13.14
N PRO A 50 -43.01 -3.03 14.29
CA PRO A 50 -41.87 -3.92 14.48
C PRO A 50 -42.28 -5.39 14.34
N THR A 51 -41.44 -6.19 13.70
CA THR A 51 -41.68 -7.63 13.55
C THR A 51 -41.59 -8.35 14.89
N THR A 52 -42.26 -9.50 14.98
CA THR A 52 -42.13 -10.37 16.16
C THR A 52 -40.75 -11.03 16.15
N GLY A 53 -39.95 -10.78 17.19
CA GLY A 53 -38.62 -11.37 17.35
C GLY A 53 -37.46 -10.43 17.01
N ASN A 54 -37.68 -9.36 16.23
CA ASN A 54 -36.70 -8.30 16.04
C ASN A 54 -37.37 -6.91 15.91
N ALA A 55 -37.14 -6.05 16.91
CA ALA A 55 -37.71 -4.70 16.96
C ALA A 55 -37.09 -3.74 15.92
N ASN A 56 -35.94 -4.10 15.35
CA ASN A 56 -35.19 -3.34 14.36
C ASN A 56 -35.57 -3.71 12.92
N ILE A 57 -36.48 -4.67 12.73
CA ILE A 57 -37.11 -4.96 11.44
C ILE A 57 -38.55 -4.46 11.53
N ILE A 58 -38.93 -3.55 10.63
CA ILE A 58 -40.23 -2.90 10.63
C ILE A 58 -41.01 -3.34 9.38
N THR A 59 -42.19 -3.88 9.59
CA THR A 59 -43.17 -4.13 8.54
C THR A 59 -43.92 -2.83 8.25
N PHE A 60 -43.84 -2.37 7.01
CA PHE A 60 -44.57 -1.23 6.49
C PHE A 60 -45.71 -1.70 5.61
N LYS A 61 -46.89 -1.11 5.79
CA LYS A 61 -48.07 -1.44 4.99
C LYS A 61 -48.75 -0.17 4.50
N ASN A 62 -48.91 -0.08 3.19
CA ASN A 62 -49.72 0.95 2.55
C ASN A 62 -51.20 0.72 2.90
N GLU A 63 -51.85 1.76 3.42
CA GLU A 63 -53.28 1.76 3.76
C GLU A 63 -54.06 2.76 2.89
N THR A 64 -53.42 3.32 1.87
CA THR A 64 -54.01 4.30 0.96
C THR A 64 -54.98 3.64 -0.02
N PRO A 65 -56.29 3.95 0.02
CA PRO A 65 -57.27 3.36 -0.89
C PRO A 65 -57.01 3.72 -2.36
N GLY A 66 -57.23 2.78 -3.27
CA GLY A 66 -57.13 3.03 -4.71
C GLY A 66 -55.71 3.22 -5.25
N ALA A 67 -54.69 3.03 -4.40
CA ALA A 67 -53.30 2.96 -4.84
C ALA A 67 -53.02 1.62 -5.52
N PHE A 68 -52.52 1.66 -6.76
CA PHE A 68 -52.06 0.46 -7.48
C PHE A 68 -50.54 0.28 -7.41
N LYS A 69 -49.81 1.29 -6.95
CA LYS A 69 -48.36 1.25 -6.77
C LYS A 69 -47.96 2.03 -5.52
N ALA A 70 -46.98 1.51 -4.77
CA ALA A 70 -46.44 2.12 -3.55
C ALA A 70 -44.91 2.01 -3.56
N ILE A 71 -44.23 3.13 -3.39
CA ILE A 71 -42.78 3.27 -3.34
C ILE A 71 -42.39 3.83 -1.98
N TRP A 72 -41.43 3.18 -1.33
CA TRP A 72 -40.95 3.49 0.00
C TRP A 72 -39.52 4.03 -0.07
N ASP A 73 -39.26 5.08 0.68
CA ASP A 73 -37.93 5.51 1.09
C ASP A 73 -37.91 5.48 2.61
N PHE A 74 -37.03 4.66 3.18
CA PHE A 74 -37.02 4.41 4.61
C PHE A 74 -36.17 5.42 5.41
N GLY A 75 -35.48 6.35 4.73
CA GLY A 75 -34.59 7.32 5.39
C GLY A 75 -33.28 6.74 5.90
N ASN A 76 -33.02 5.44 5.68
CA ASN A 76 -31.75 4.75 5.95
C ASN A 76 -30.95 4.46 4.66
N GLY A 77 -31.37 5.04 3.54
CA GLY A 77 -30.81 4.80 2.21
C GLY A 77 -31.42 3.62 1.45
N ALA A 78 -32.21 2.77 2.10
CA ALA A 78 -32.95 1.71 1.43
C ALA A 78 -34.29 2.23 0.88
N THR A 79 -34.70 1.64 -0.25
CA THR A 79 -36.01 1.87 -0.87
C THR A 79 -36.66 0.53 -1.18
N ALA A 80 -37.99 0.52 -1.30
CA ALA A 80 -38.73 -0.68 -1.70
C ALA A 80 -39.97 -0.30 -2.52
N GLU A 81 -40.52 -1.28 -3.23
CA GLU A 81 -41.79 -1.16 -3.94
C GLU A 81 -42.71 -2.30 -3.49
N GLY A 82 -43.96 -1.98 -3.16
CA GLY A 82 -44.96 -2.97 -2.75
C GLY A 82 -45.97 -2.43 -1.74
N GLU A 83 -47.12 -3.09 -1.67
CA GLU A 83 -48.18 -2.74 -0.71
C GLU A 83 -47.77 -3.03 0.73
N GLN A 84 -47.06 -4.14 0.96
CA GLN A 84 -46.46 -4.50 2.24
C GLN A 84 -45.00 -4.88 2.03
N VAL A 85 -44.11 -4.25 2.78
CA VAL A 85 -42.66 -4.44 2.68
C VAL A 85 -42.04 -4.44 4.08
N GLU A 86 -40.86 -5.04 4.21
CA GLU A 86 -40.07 -4.97 5.45
C GLU A 86 -38.79 -4.18 5.19
N SER A 87 -38.35 -3.42 6.20
CA SER A 87 -37.05 -2.75 6.18
C SER A 87 -36.34 -2.89 7.52
N SER A 88 -35.02 -2.94 7.45
CA SER A 88 -34.12 -3.23 8.57
C SER A 88 -33.36 -1.97 8.99
N PHE A 89 -33.34 -1.68 10.29
CA PHE A 89 -32.68 -0.52 10.89
C PHE A 89 -31.75 -0.97 12.01
N ALA A 90 -30.49 -1.27 11.66
CA ALA A 90 -29.54 -1.81 12.64
C ALA A 90 -29.20 -0.81 13.77
N VAL A 91 -29.17 0.49 13.47
CA VAL A 91 -28.70 1.54 14.39
C VAL A 91 -29.87 2.26 15.05
N GLU A 92 -29.74 2.57 16.35
CA GLU A 92 -30.68 3.45 17.04
C GLU A 92 -30.78 4.83 16.39
N GLY A 93 -31.97 5.41 16.42
CA GLY A 93 -32.20 6.72 15.82
C GLY A 93 -33.61 6.91 15.30
N ASP A 94 -33.85 8.13 14.82
CA ASP A 94 -35.12 8.53 14.22
C ASP A 94 -34.97 8.56 12.68
N TYR A 95 -35.80 7.79 11.99
CA TYR A 95 -35.78 7.65 10.54
C TYR A 95 -37.05 8.25 9.92
N THR A 96 -36.89 9.18 8.99
CA THR A 96 -38.03 9.77 8.25
C THR A 96 -38.40 8.87 7.07
N VAL A 97 -39.45 8.07 7.24
CA VAL A 97 -39.96 7.18 6.19
C VAL A 97 -40.93 7.94 5.31
N LYS A 98 -40.75 7.88 3.99
CA LYS A 98 -41.61 8.47 2.97
C LYS A 98 -42.28 7.37 2.15
N LEU A 99 -43.61 7.39 2.11
CA LEU A 99 -44.41 6.60 1.18
C LEU A 99 -44.87 7.48 0.01
N THR A 100 -44.68 7.01 -1.22
CA THR A 100 -45.24 7.60 -2.45
C THR A 100 -46.16 6.59 -3.12
N VAL A 101 -47.43 6.95 -3.30
CA VAL A 101 -48.43 6.08 -3.92
C VAL A 101 -48.88 6.62 -5.26
N PHE A 102 -49.25 5.73 -6.17
CA PHE A 102 -49.85 6.06 -7.46
C PHE A 102 -51.27 5.50 -7.53
N THR A 103 -52.20 6.35 -7.93
CA THR A 103 -53.62 6.05 -8.14
C THR A 103 -54.00 6.38 -9.58
N ASN A 104 -55.23 6.08 -9.98
CA ASN A 104 -55.74 6.47 -11.29
C ASN A 104 -55.78 8.00 -11.53
N GLY A 105 -55.62 8.82 -10.48
CA GLY A 105 -55.63 10.28 -10.57
C GLY A 105 -54.26 10.95 -10.51
N GLY A 106 -53.18 10.18 -10.33
CA GLY A 106 -51.82 10.71 -10.19
C GLY A 106 -51.08 10.10 -9.01
N TYR A 107 -50.22 10.88 -8.36
CA TYR A 107 -49.42 10.41 -7.22
C TYR A 107 -49.42 11.41 -6.07
N ALA A 108 -49.24 10.88 -4.85
CA ALA A 108 -49.07 11.68 -3.65
C ALA A 108 -48.05 11.00 -2.72
N SER A 109 -47.48 11.78 -1.80
CA SER A 109 -46.56 11.25 -0.79
C SER A 109 -46.94 11.73 0.61
N SER A 110 -46.56 10.94 1.62
CA SER A 110 -46.60 11.31 3.03
C SER A 110 -45.37 10.77 3.75
N THR A 111 -45.00 11.39 4.87
CA THR A 111 -43.83 11.04 5.67
C THR A 111 -44.21 10.77 7.13
N LYS A 112 -43.53 9.81 7.75
CA LYS A 112 -43.65 9.52 9.18
C LYS A 112 -42.28 9.21 9.78
N THR A 113 -42.01 9.74 10.96
CA THR A 113 -40.80 9.39 11.71
C THR A 113 -40.99 8.06 12.44
N ILE A 114 -40.05 7.14 12.25
CA ILE A 114 -39.96 5.86 12.94
C ILE A 114 -38.75 5.91 13.87
N ARG A 115 -38.97 5.59 15.14
CA ARG A 115 -37.92 5.57 16.16
C ARG A 115 -37.43 4.14 16.39
N ILE A 116 -36.12 3.96 16.36
CA ILE A 116 -35.42 2.74 16.77
C ILE A 116 -34.74 3.01 18.10
N ASP A 117 -35.17 2.31 19.14
CA ASP A 117 -34.75 2.61 20.51
C ASP A 117 -33.35 2.12 20.88
N LYS A 118 -32.86 1.07 20.20
CA LYS A 118 -31.56 0.46 20.48
C LYS A 118 -30.92 -0.07 19.21
N THR A 119 -29.60 0.06 19.12
CA THR A 119 -28.79 -0.59 18.09
C THR A 119 -28.80 -2.09 18.28
N ASP A 120 -29.14 -2.83 17.22
CA ASP A 120 -29.00 -4.29 17.14
C ASP A 120 -27.69 -4.62 16.42
N PHE A 121 -26.62 -4.83 17.19
CA PHE A 121 -25.29 -5.15 16.65
C PHE A 121 -25.28 -6.46 15.85
N SER A 122 -26.19 -7.41 16.11
CA SER A 122 -26.23 -8.67 15.36
C SER A 122 -26.52 -8.46 13.87
N MET A 123 -27.22 -7.37 13.53
CA MET A 123 -27.49 -6.93 12.16
C MET A 123 -26.27 -6.26 11.48
N LEU A 124 -25.19 -6.02 12.22
CA LEU A 124 -23.93 -5.45 11.73
C LEU A 124 -22.80 -6.48 11.64
N ASN A 125 -23.12 -7.76 11.76
CA ASN A 125 -22.15 -8.87 11.71
C ASN A 125 -21.64 -9.11 10.28
N ARG A 126 -20.74 -8.24 9.82
CA ARG A 126 -20.00 -8.38 8.56
C ARG A 126 -18.55 -8.70 8.87
N GLU A 127 -17.91 -9.53 8.04
CA GLU A 127 -16.52 -9.93 8.22
C GLU A 127 -15.56 -8.74 8.28
N ASP A 128 -15.72 -7.77 7.38
CA ASP A 128 -14.93 -6.54 7.36
C ASP A 128 -15.13 -5.69 8.62
N TYR A 129 -16.36 -5.56 9.10
CA TYR A 129 -16.65 -4.84 10.35
C TYR A 129 -16.03 -5.57 11.54
N ASN A 130 -16.10 -6.89 11.56
CA ASN A 130 -15.52 -7.71 12.63
C ASN A 130 -14.00 -7.60 12.68
N PHE A 131 -13.34 -7.64 11.53
CA PHE A 131 -11.90 -7.42 11.46
C PHE A 131 -11.53 -6.02 11.91
N LEU A 132 -12.20 -4.97 11.41
CA LEU A 132 -11.84 -3.59 11.73
C LEU A 132 -12.11 -3.22 13.20
N THR A 133 -13.22 -3.69 13.77
CA THR A 133 -13.71 -3.23 15.09
C THR A 133 -13.60 -4.24 16.22
N GLY A 134 -13.32 -5.52 15.92
CA GLY A 134 -13.46 -6.62 16.88
C GLY A 134 -14.86 -7.22 16.96
N GLY A 135 -15.82 -6.68 16.18
CA GLY A 135 -17.14 -7.27 15.95
C GLY A 135 -18.15 -6.99 17.06
N THR A 136 -19.27 -7.73 17.00
CA THR A 136 -20.43 -7.51 17.87
C THR A 136 -20.15 -7.72 19.36
N ASP A 137 -19.13 -8.53 19.69
CA ASP A 137 -18.70 -8.79 21.07
C ASP A 137 -17.84 -7.66 21.65
N LYS A 138 -17.30 -6.78 20.79
CA LYS A 138 -16.46 -5.64 21.17
C LYS A 138 -17.00 -4.35 20.54
N PRO A 139 -18.22 -3.91 20.86
CA PRO A 139 -18.83 -2.74 20.21
C PRO A 139 -18.05 -1.44 20.47
N ASN A 140 -17.28 -1.38 21.56
CA ASN A 140 -16.38 -0.26 21.88
C ASN A 140 -15.09 -0.23 21.04
N GLY A 141 -14.89 -1.20 20.15
CA GLY A 141 -13.90 -1.16 19.10
C GLY A 141 -12.60 -1.92 19.33
N LYS A 142 -11.75 -1.83 18.32
CA LYS A 142 -10.39 -2.37 18.27
C LYS A 142 -9.43 -1.21 17.98
N THR A 143 -8.35 -1.14 18.77
CA THR A 143 -7.26 -0.19 18.57
C THR A 143 -6.23 -0.79 17.63
N TRP A 144 -5.78 0.01 16.66
CA TRP A 144 -4.74 -0.28 15.70
C TRP A 144 -3.55 0.64 15.92
N VAL A 145 -2.35 0.07 15.82
CA VAL A 145 -1.05 0.76 15.89
C VAL A 145 -0.23 0.39 14.68
N PHE A 146 0.78 1.18 14.31
CA PHE A 146 1.64 0.81 13.18
C PHE A 146 2.38 -0.50 13.43
N ASP A 147 2.52 -1.30 12.37
CA ASP A 147 3.31 -2.53 12.40
C ASP A 147 4.80 -2.17 12.64
N PRO A 148 5.43 -2.67 13.73
CA PRO A 148 6.83 -2.35 14.02
C PRO A 148 7.81 -2.89 12.98
N VAL A 149 7.45 -3.97 12.27
CA VAL A 149 8.32 -4.69 11.33
C VAL A 149 7.77 -4.69 9.90
N GLY A 150 6.52 -4.30 9.72
CA GLY A 150 5.83 -4.25 8.44
C GLY A 150 6.38 -3.15 7.53
N PRO A 151 6.43 -3.40 6.21
CA PRO A 151 6.90 -2.39 5.26
C PRO A 151 5.91 -1.24 5.14
N MET A 152 6.37 -0.02 5.37
CA MET A 152 5.64 1.22 5.12
C MET A 152 6.30 1.99 3.97
N ASN A 153 5.50 2.60 3.08
CA ASN A 153 6.02 3.36 1.94
C ASN A 153 5.50 4.80 1.98
N PHE A 154 6.43 5.76 1.87
CA PHE A 154 6.17 7.20 1.87
C PHE A 154 6.68 7.84 0.57
N GLY A 155 6.01 7.57 -0.55
CA GLY A 155 6.30 8.20 -1.82
C GLY A 155 6.33 7.26 -3.02
N GLY A 156 6.82 7.79 -4.14
CA GLY A 156 6.78 7.12 -5.44
C GLY A 156 5.54 7.49 -6.27
N PRO A 157 5.54 7.14 -7.57
CA PRO A 157 4.44 7.50 -8.47
C PRO A 157 3.12 6.86 -8.01
N PRO A 158 1.96 7.42 -8.40
CA PRO A 158 0.64 6.90 -8.00
C PRO A 158 0.37 5.43 -8.38
N THR A 159 1.16 4.86 -9.29
CA THR A 159 1.09 3.47 -9.74
C THR A 159 2.09 2.54 -9.04
N ALA A 160 2.94 3.07 -8.15
CA ALA A 160 3.95 2.27 -7.47
C ALA A 160 3.30 1.17 -6.62
N PRO A 161 3.84 -0.08 -6.69
CA PRO A 161 3.39 -1.16 -5.82
C PRO A 161 3.79 -0.88 -4.37
N SER A 162 3.15 -1.57 -3.42
CA SER A 162 3.47 -1.45 -1.99
C SER A 162 4.93 -1.79 -1.67
N SER A 163 5.59 -2.58 -2.54
CA SER A 163 6.99 -3.00 -2.42
C SER A 163 8.01 -2.05 -3.06
N TRP A 164 7.58 -0.92 -3.64
CA TRP A 164 8.45 0.00 -4.39
C TRP A 164 9.62 0.53 -3.55
N TRP A 165 9.32 0.95 -2.33
CA TRP A 165 10.29 1.37 -1.33
C TRP A 165 9.64 1.19 0.03
N SER A 166 10.36 0.61 0.99
CA SER A 166 9.78 0.29 2.30
C SER A 166 10.74 0.64 3.42
N GLN A 167 10.18 1.17 4.50
CA GLN A 167 10.83 1.39 5.77
C GLN A 167 10.02 0.73 6.88
N THR A 168 10.72 0.32 7.93
CA THR A 168 10.11 -0.12 9.19
C THR A 168 9.64 1.07 10.01
N LEU A 169 8.81 0.83 11.04
CA LEU A 169 8.41 1.88 11.97
C LEU A 169 9.61 2.50 12.70
N ALA A 170 10.67 1.73 12.97
CA ALA A 170 11.87 2.23 13.63
C ALA A 170 12.59 3.33 12.82
N GLU A 171 12.52 3.24 11.49
CA GLU A 171 13.10 4.19 10.54
C GLU A 171 12.19 5.41 10.28
N GLN A 172 10.98 5.42 10.85
CA GLN A 172 10.04 6.54 10.74
C GLN A 172 10.31 7.65 11.77
N ASN A 173 9.61 8.77 11.58
CA ASN A 173 9.61 9.91 12.49
C ASN A 173 8.90 9.59 13.80
N ASP A 174 9.36 10.21 14.88
CA ASP A 174 8.93 9.87 16.23
C ASP A 174 7.43 10.16 16.49
N CYS A 175 6.87 11.21 15.89
CA CYS A 175 5.47 11.62 16.07
C CYS A 175 4.41 10.74 15.40
N MET A 176 4.80 9.63 14.78
CA MET A 176 3.82 8.60 14.34
C MET A 176 3.93 7.32 15.16
N LYS A 177 5.04 7.11 15.89
CA LYS A 177 5.37 5.79 16.46
C LYS A 177 4.43 5.38 17.59
N ASP A 178 3.80 6.34 18.24
CA ASP A 178 2.88 6.15 19.36
C ASP A 178 1.40 6.35 18.99
N ASP A 179 1.11 6.62 17.71
CA ASP A 179 -0.25 6.81 17.21
C ASP A 179 -1.14 5.59 17.41
N LYS A 180 -2.39 5.85 17.82
CA LYS A 180 -3.40 4.82 18.02
C LYS A 180 -4.72 5.21 17.36
N TYR A 181 -5.28 4.28 16.59
CA TYR A 181 -6.52 4.48 15.86
C TYR A 181 -7.55 3.45 16.29
N THR A 182 -8.67 3.89 16.88
CA THR A 182 -9.71 2.98 17.36
C THR A 182 -10.94 3.07 16.47
N PHE A 183 -11.35 1.93 15.90
CA PHE A 183 -12.60 1.81 15.14
C PHE A 183 -13.64 1.10 15.99
N LYS A 184 -14.77 1.76 16.22
CA LYS A 184 -15.86 1.25 17.05
C LYS A 184 -17.03 0.83 16.19
N LEU A 185 -17.64 -0.31 16.50
CA LEU A 185 -18.92 -0.68 15.89
C LEU A 185 -20.05 0.19 16.46
N LYS A 186 -19.93 0.59 17.73
CA LYS A 186 -20.82 1.56 18.36
C LYS A 186 -20.69 2.92 17.69
N ASP A 187 -21.83 3.44 17.24
CA ASP A 187 -21.98 4.75 16.59
C ASP A 187 -21.09 4.95 15.35
N PHE A 188 -20.51 3.86 14.82
CA PHE A 188 -19.45 3.87 13.81
C PHE A 188 -18.33 4.84 14.17
N ALA A 189 -18.04 5.02 15.46
CA ALA A 189 -17.11 6.05 15.91
C ALA A 189 -15.66 5.69 15.55
N PHE A 190 -14.90 6.70 15.14
CA PHE A 190 -13.47 6.67 14.93
C PHE A 190 -12.79 7.55 15.98
N GLU A 191 -11.81 7.01 16.70
CA GLU A 191 -10.99 7.76 17.64
C GLU A 191 -9.54 7.78 17.19
N ASN A 192 -9.04 8.98 16.95
CA ASN A 192 -7.63 9.25 16.69
C ASN A 192 -6.94 9.67 18.00
N LYS A 193 -5.88 8.95 18.37
CA LYS A 193 -5.02 9.27 19.51
C LYS A 193 -3.57 9.32 19.03
N SER A 194 -3.22 10.40 18.35
CA SER A 194 -1.89 10.62 17.77
C SER A 194 -0.88 11.31 18.70
N GLY A 195 -1.06 11.21 20.03
CA GLY A 195 -0.17 11.88 20.99
C GLY A 195 -0.16 13.42 20.95
N GLY A 196 -0.94 14.06 20.06
CA GLY A 196 -1.02 15.51 19.88
C GLY A 196 -0.34 16.04 18.62
N GLU A 197 0.34 15.18 17.84
CA GLU A 197 0.96 15.53 16.56
C GLU A 197 0.72 14.43 15.53
N MET A 198 0.90 14.68 14.23
CA MET A 198 0.97 13.66 13.18
C MET A 198 1.97 14.08 12.12
N TRP A 199 2.43 13.14 11.29
CA TRP A 199 3.29 13.49 10.16
C TRP A 199 2.50 14.26 9.10
N GLY A 200 3.05 15.32 8.53
CA GLY A 200 2.29 16.15 7.60
C GLY A 200 3.08 17.30 6.99
N VAL A 201 2.32 18.34 6.63
CA VAL A 201 2.83 19.60 6.08
C VAL A 201 2.45 20.75 7.02
N LEU A 202 3.43 21.51 7.49
CA LEU A 202 3.22 22.72 8.30
C LEU A 202 3.90 23.90 7.63
N ASP A 203 3.16 24.99 7.40
CA ASP A 203 3.67 26.23 6.80
C ASP A 203 4.43 26.03 5.46
N GLY A 204 4.01 25.06 4.66
CA GLY A 204 4.62 24.71 3.37
C GLY A 204 5.87 23.84 3.48
N GLN A 205 6.31 23.50 4.68
CA GLN A 205 7.34 22.48 4.90
C GLN A 205 6.66 21.11 4.98
N GLU A 206 6.95 20.25 4.01
CA GLU A 206 6.54 18.85 4.06
C GLU A 206 7.42 18.06 5.03
N ASN A 207 6.91 16.91 5.47
CA ASN A 207 7.67 15.94 6.25
C ASN A 207 8.09 16.51 7.61
N VAL A 208 7.09 16.99 8.35
CA VAL A 208 7.24 17.49 9.72
C VAL A 208 6.12 16.97 10.61
N CYS A 209 6.34 17.01 11.93
CA CYS A 209 5.30 16.75 12.90
C CYS A 209 4.38 17.97 13.00
N VAL A 210 3.10 17.75 12.77
CA VAL A 210 2.04 18.77 12.70
C VAL A 210 1.13 18.59 13.92
N PRO A 211 0.86 19.65 14.70
CA PRO A 211 -0.08 19.57 15.80
C PRO A 211 -1.46 19.08 15.37
N GLN A 212 -2.02 18.14 16.13
CA GLN A 212 -3.28 17.50 15.80
C GLN A 212 -4.24 17.52 16.98
N THR A 213 -5.50 17.87 16.68
CA THR A 213 -6.59 17.90 17.64
C THR A 213 -7.68 16.96 17.17
N ALA A 214 -7.83 15.84 17.88
CA ALA A 214 -8.82 14.84 17.56
C ALA A 214 -10.24 15.42 17.55
N LYS A 215 -10.98 15.12 16.49
CA LYS A 215 -12.38 15.48 16.28
C LYS A 215 -13.27 14.23 16.43
N PRO A 216 -14.46 14.35 17.04
CA PRO A 216 -15.44 13.28 17.00
C PRO A 216 -15.75 12.92 15.55
N SER A 217 -15.47 11.68 15.15
CA SER A 217 -15.56 11.26 13.75
C SER A 217 -16.16 9.88 13.64
N THR A 218 -16.64 9.55 12.45
CA THR A 218 -17.16 8.24 12.10
C THR A 218 -16.32 7.60 11.00
N TRP A 219 -16.48 6.30 10.81
CA TRP A 219 -15.87 5.56 9.72
C TRP A 219 -16.92 4.85 8.86
N THR A 220 -16.59 4.56 7.61
CA THR A 220 -17.40 3.75 6.71
C THR A 220 -16.54 2.93 5.75
N ILE A 221 -17.03 1.75 5.37
CA ILE A 221 -16.45 0.91 4.31
C ILE A 221 -17.43 0.84 3.15
N TYR A 222 -16.96 1.17 1.94
CA TYR A 222 -17.78 1.18 0.73
C TYR A 222 -17.00 0.70 -0.50
N GLN A 223 -17.71 0.48 -1.59
CA GLN A 223 -17.12 0.10 -2.88
C GLN A 223 -17.05 1.33 -3.80
N GLU A 224 -15.89 1.57 -4.39
CA GLU A 224 -15.71 2.61 -5.41
C GLU A 224 -14.81 2.08 -6.54
N LYS A 225 -15.28 2.14 -7.79
CA LYS A 225 -14.51 1.73 -8.98
C LYS A 225 -13.87 0.33 -8.87
N GLY A 226 -14.58 -0.60 -8.22
CA GLY A 226 -14.11 -1.98 -8.01
C GLY A 226 -13.10 -2.16 -6.87
N LYS A 227 -12.92 -1.14 -6.02
CA LYS A 227 -12.05 -1.17 -4.85
C LYS A 227 -12.85 -1.01 -3.57
N THR A 228 -12.41 -1.70 -2.52
CA THR A 228 -12.90 -1.47 -1.16
C THR A 228 -12.21 -0.24 -0.59
N MET A 229 -13.00 0.72 -0.12
CA MET A 229 -12.54 1.98 0.44
C MET A 229 -12.90 2.06 1.92
N LEU A 230 -12.00 2.62 2.72
CA LEU A 230 -12.23 3.05 4.10
C LEU A 230 -12.24 4.58 4.11
N SER A 231 -13.28 5.18 4.67
CA SER A 231 -13.32 6.62 4.93
C SER A 231 -13.53 6.91 6.40
N VAL A 232 -12.82 7.91 6.92
CA VAL A 232 -13.07 8.56 8.22
C VAL A 232 -13.54 10.00 7.99
N SER A 233 -14.47 10.47 8.82
CA SER A 233 -15.15 11.76 8.63
C SER A 233 -14.39 12.96 9.23
N ASN A 234 -14.95 14.16 9.06
CA ASN A 234 -14.54 15.41 9.73
C ASN A 234 -13.08 15.84 9.51
N GLY A 235 -12.47 15.37 8.42
CA GLY A 235 -11.09 15.66 8.08
C GLY A 235 -10.08 14.97 8.99
N GLU A 236 -10.49 13.98 9.77
CA GLU A 236 -9.56 13.09 10.44
C GLU A 236 -8.75 12.30 9.41
N THR A 237 -7.54 11.91 9.81
CA THR A 237 -6.63 11.12 8.97
C THR A 237 -5.90 10.09 9.83
N ILE A 238 -5.32 9.11 9.15
CA ILE A 238 -4.43 8.10 9.69
C ILE A 238 -3.04 8.40 9.12
N ALA A 239 -2.06 8.55 10.00
CA ALA A 239 -0.64 8.77 9.74
C ALA A 239 -0.23 10.12 9.12
N TRP A 240 -0.96 10.58 8.10
CA TRP A 240 -0.61 11.77 7.32
C TRP A 240 -1.71 12.81 7.34
N ASP A 241 -1.41 13.98 7.90
CA ASP A 241 -2.35 15.09 7.97
C ASP A 241 -2.47 15.82 6.62
N ASP A 242 -3.46 15.44 5.85
CA ASP A 242 -3.92 16.16 4.65
C ASP A 242 -5.43 16.47 4.67
N ASN A 243 -6.06 16.31 5.84
CA ASN A 243 -7.51 16.48 6.06
C ASN A 243 -8.41 15.63 5.14
N GLU A 244 -7.89 14.55 4.54
CA GLU A 244 -8.65 13.67 3.67
C GLU A 244 -8.52 12.22 4.14
N GLY A 245 -9.42 11.81 5.03
CA GLY A 245 -9.44 10.47 5.60
C GLY A 245 -9.99 9.39 4.67
N VAL A 246 -9.52 9.26 3.42
CA VAL A 246 -9.99 8.25 2.46
C VAL A 246 -8.84 7.36 2.01
N TYR A 247 -9.05 6.05 2.13
CA TYR A 247 -8.04 5.02 1.89
C TYR A 247 -8.60 3.87 1.07
N GLU A 248 -7.83 3.38 0.12
CA GLU A 248 -8.01 2.04 -0.44
C GLU A 248 -7.63 1.01 0.64
N LEU A 249 -8.55 0.09 0.92
CA LEU A 249 -8.34 -1.00 1.86
C LEU A 249 -7.76 -2.19 1.08
N VAL A 250 -6.42 -2.26 1.06
CA VAL A 250 -5.66 -3.25 0.28
C VAL A 250 -5.81 -4.65 0.88
N GLU A 251 -5.74 -4.73 2.20
CA GLU A 251 -5.94 -5.98 2.94
C GLU A 251 -6.52 -5.66 4.31
N LEU A 252 -7.50 -6.45 4.74
CA LEU A 252 -8.05 -6.41 6.08
C LEU A 252 -8.26 -7.85 6.58
N SER A 253 -7.66 -8.16 7.72
CA SER A 253 -7.83 -9.43 8.43
C SER A 253 -7.84 -9.20 9.93
N GLU A 254 -7.89 -10.27 10.73
CA GLU A 254 -7.92 -10.20 12.19
C GLU A 254 -6.78 -9.34 12.77
N ASN A 255 -5.56 -9.48 12.22
CA ASN A 255 -4.33 -8.89 12.74
C ASN A 255 -3.62 -7.94 11.77
N LYS A 256 -4.24 -7.58 10.65
CA LYS A 256 -3.62 -6.70 9.65
C LYS A 256 -4.63 -5.75 9.02
N LEU A 257 -4.31 -4.46 9.07
CA LEU A 257 -4.98 -3.38 8.35
C LEU A 257 -3.95 -2.75 7.41
N HIS A 258 -4.05 -3.07 6.12
CA HIS A 258 -3.21 -2.50 5.08
C HIS A 258 -4.02 -1.49 4.28
N ILE A 259 -3.70 -0.21 4.46
CA ILE A 259 -4.36 0.90 3.81
C ILE A 259 -3.41 1.63 2.87
N ARG A 260 -3.96 2.11 1.76
CA ARG A 260 -3.23 2.81 0.73
C ARG A 260 -3.94 4.09 0.38
N LYS A 261 -3.18 5.16 0.19
CA LYS A 261 -3.71 6.45 -0.25
C LYS A 261 -2.87 7.03 -1.37
N VAL A 262 -3.53 7.60 -2.37
CA VAL A 262 -2.88 8.53 -3.30
C VAL A 262 -3.05 9.92 -2.70
N CYS A 263 -1.94 10.59 -2.38
CA CYS A 263 -1.94 11.85 -1.62
C CYS A 263 -1.29 13.00 -2.40
N CYS A 264 -1.22 14.19 -1.77
CA CYS A 264 -0.44 15.36 -2.21
C CYS A 264 -0.73 15.82 -3.65
N GLY A 265 -2.00 16.04 -3.99
CA GLY A 265 -2.39 16.52 -5.34
C GLY A 265 -2.21 15.47 -6.44
N GLY A 266 -2.19 14.17 -6.09
CA GLY A 266 -2.16 13.08 -7.06
C GLY A 266 -0.76 12.70 -7.55
N SER A 267 0.29 13.18 -6.87
CA SER A 267 1.69 12.98 -7.27
C SER A 267 2.39 11.83 -6.52
N GLY A 268 1.85 11.41 -5.37
CA GLY A 268 2.48 10.43 -4.49
C GLY A 268 1.52 9.33 -4.01
N VAL A 269 2.10 8.22 -3.56
CA VAL A 269 1.39 7.14 -2.86
C VAL A 269 1.95 6.95 -1.45
N ARG A 270 1.07 6.65 -0.50
CA ARG A 270 1.42 6.22 0.85
C ARG A 270 0.75 4.91 1.17
N ASN A 271 1.50 4.01 1.81
CA ASN A 271 1.00 2.70 2.24
C ASN A 271 1.34 2.52 3.71
N TYR A 272 0.34 2.11 4.49
CA TYR A 272 0.45 1.89 5.92
C TYR A 272 0.00 0.49 6.26
N VAL A 273 0.78 -0.18 7.09
CA VAL A 273 0.41 -1.46 7.70
C VAL A 273 0.23 -1.23 9.18
N LEU A 274 -0.95 -1.53 9.69
CA LEU A 274 -1.29 -1.46 11.10
C LEU A 274 -1.65 -2.85 11.60
N VAL A 275 -1.41 -3.05 12.89
CA VAL A 275 -1.68 -4.27 13.64
C VAL A 275 -2.48 -3.92 14.90
N PRO A 276 -3.23 -4.87 15.48
CA PRO A 276 -3.94 -4.61 16.73
C PRO A 276 -2.97 -4.22 17.85
N GLU A 277 -3.37 -3.28 18.70
CA GLU A 277 -2.58 -2.91 19.88
C GLU A 277 -2.28 -4.15 20.75
N GLY A 278 -0.99 -4.36 21.07
CA GLY A 278 -0.53 -5.51 21.84
C GLY A 278 -0.27 -6.78 21.01
N PHE A 279 -0.59 -6.78 19.70
CA PHE A 279 -0.17 -7.84 18.79
C PHE A 279 1.31 -7.63 18.40
N SER A 280 2.11 -8.68 18.53
CA SER A 280 3.48 -8.71 18.01
C SER A 280 3.51 -9.56 16.75
N PRO A 281 3.73 -8.97 15.57
CA PRO A 281 3.81 -9.72 14.33
C PRO A 281 4.92 -10.77 14.41
N PRO A 282 4.69 -11.98 13.87
CA PRO A 282 5.78 -12.92 13.70
C PRO A 282 6.85 -12.26 12.84
N VAL A 283 8.12 -12.30 13.28
CA VAL A 283 9.25 -11.82 12.49
C VAL A 283 9.20 -12.55 11.15
N GLN A 284 9.05 -11.81 10.04
CA GLN A 284 9.04 -12.41 8.73
C GLN A 284 10.46 -12.94 8.44
N GLU A 285 10.69 -14.22 8.70
CA GLU A 285 11.97 -14.84 8.43
C GLU A 285 12.28 -14.75 6.93
N LYS A 286 13.40 -14.12 6.60
CA LYS A 286 13.92 -14.09 5.23
C LYS A 286 14.10 -15.53 4.75
N PRO A 287 13.60 -15.90 3.55
CA PRO A 287 13.79 -17.24 3.03
C PRO A 287 15.28 -17.51 2.79
N TYR A 288 15.72 -18.76 2.87
CA TYR A 288 17.07 -19.17 2.49
C TYR A 288 17.15 -19.35 0.99
N LYS A 289 18.12 -18.73 0.33
CA LYS A 289 18.30 -18.91 -1.11
C LYS A 289 19.76 -19.09 -1.49
N ILE A 290 19.94 -19.93 -2.51
CA ILE A 290 21.17 -20.01 -3.30
C ILE A 290 20.86 -19.26 -4.59
N ILE A 291 21.31 -18.02 -4.70
CA ILE A 291 21.13 -17.20 -5.91
C ILE A 291 22.48 -16.81 -6.49
N ASP A 292 22.48 -16.43 -7.76
CA ASP A 292 23.62 -15.71 -8.31
C ASP A 292 23.77 -14.37 -7.59
N ILE A 293 25.01 -14.01 -7.28
CA ILE A 293 25.39 -12.69 -6.77
C ILE A 293 26.52 -12.25 -7.68
N ASN A 294 26.32 -11.20 -8.46
CA ASN A 294 27.33 -10.70 -9.36
C ASN A 294 27.14 -9.21 -9.67
N ASP A 295 28.27 -8.53 -9.83
CA ASP A 295 28.37 -7.18 -10.35
C ASP A 295 29.73 -6.99 -11.01
N ASN A 296 29.72 -6.64 -12.28
CA ASN A 296 30.91 -6.35 -13.07
C ASN A 296 31.05 -4.86 -13.42
N PHE A 297 30.17 -3.99 -12.89
CA PHE A 297 30.22 -2.53 -13.02
C PHE A 297 30.25 -1.96 -14.47
N ASP A 298 30.18 -2.82 -15.49
CA ASP A 298 30.11 -2.53 -16.92
C ASP A 298 28.65 -2.43 -17.38
N VAL A 299 27.81 -3.30 -16.83
CA VAL A 299 26.37 -3.35 -17.03
C VAL A 299 25.71 -3.56 -15.66
N ASP A 300 24.41 -3.33 -15.57
CA ASP A 300 23.67 -3.52 -14.32
C ASP A 300 23.81 -4.99 -13.83
N GLY A 301 24.45 -5.15 -12.67
CA GLY A 301 24.50 -6.41 -11.93
C GLY A 301 23.19 -6.71 -11.19
N ASN A 302 23.22 -7.70 -10.29
CA ASN A 302 22.07 -8.04 -9.45
C ASN A 302 22.25 -7.63 -7.98
N ILE A 303 23.19 -6.73 -7.72
CA ILE A 303 23.48 -6.17 -6.41
C ILE A 303 23.07 -4.69 -6.40
N THR A 304 22.45 -4.24 -5.31
CA THR A 304 22.26 -2.82 -5.05
C THR A 304 23.21 -2.42 -3.92
N TRP A 305 24.26 -1.66 -4.26
CA TRP A 305 25.27 -1.25 -3.30
C TRP A 305 24.81 -0.07 -2.44
N LYS A 306 25.10 -0.17 -1.16
CA LYS A 306 25.02 0.89 -0.16
C LYS A 306 26.44 1.25 0.27
N LYS A 307 26.57 2.45 0.84
CA LYS A 307 27.85 3.00 1.32
C LYS A 307 27.76 3.37 2.78
N GLU A 308 28.82 3.06 3.51
CA GLU A 308 29.05 3.49 4.88
C GLU A 308 30.32 4.32 4.88
N ASN A 309 30.16 5.64 5.04
CA ASN A 309 31.26 6.60 5.12
C ASN A 309 32.35 6.38 4.05
N LEU A 310 31.95 6.34 2.78
CA LEU A 310 32.86 6.35 1.63
C LEU A 310 32.26 7.06 0.43
N THR A 311 33.10 7.36 -0.56
CA THR A 311 32.65 7.78 -1.90
C THR A 311 32.80 6.62 -2.87
N LEU A 312 31.69 6.20 -3.48
CA LEU A 312 31.63 5.13 -4.47
C LEU A 312 31.18 5.70 -5.81
N ASN A 313 31.91 5.40 -6.87
CA ASN A 313 31.45 5.57 -8.24
C ASN A 313 31.43 4.21 -8.91
N GLU A 314 30.24 3.66 -9.12
CA GLU A 314 30.01 2.31 -9.67
C GLU A 314 30.20 2.23 -11.20
N SER A 315 30.52 3.35 -11.87
CA SER A 315 30.74 3.38 -13.33
C SER A 315 31.91 4.31 -13.71
N TYR A 316 33.07 4.05 -13.10
CA TYR A 316 34.31 4.77 -13.39
C TYR A 316 35.04 4.16 -14.58
N ASP A 317 35.71 4.97 -15.42
CA ASP A 317 36.52 4.44 -16.53
C ASP A 317 37.64 3.54 -16.02
N ASN A 318 37.76 2.33 -16.54
CA ASN A 318 38.78 1.39 -16.09
C ASN A 318 40.19 2.01 -16.20
N PRO A 319 40.93 2.17 -15.09
CA PRO A 319 42.24 2.84 -15.11
C PRO A 319 43.32 1.99 -15.80
N ALA A 320 43.08 0.69 -15.99
CA ALA A 320 44.03 -0.23 -16.61
C ALA A 320 43.30 -1.38 -17.33
N PRO A 321 42.70 -1.17 -18.52
CA PRO A 321 41.98 -2.20 -19.28
C PRO A 321 42.98 -3.13 -19.99
N VAL A 322 43.67 -3.96 -19.20
CA VAL A 322 44.76 -4.86 -19.63
C VAL A 322 44.43 -6.31 -19.26
N PRO A 323 45.11 -7.33 -19.83
CA PRO A 323 44.78 -8.73 -19.59
C PRO A 323 44.60 -9.09 -18.11
N ILE A 324 43.54 -9.88 -17.84
CA ILE A 324 42.82 -10.18 -16.58
C ILE A 324 41.64 -9.26 -16.26
N ASN A 325 41.63 -7.99 -16.69
CA ASN A 325 40.45 -7.10 -16.58
C ASN A 325 40.34 -6.20 -17.82
N THR A 326 39.39 -6.52 -18.68
CA THR A 326 39.15 -5.80 -19.94
C THR A 326 37.87 -4.96 -19.91
N SER A 327 37.25 -4.80 -18.75
CA SER A 327 36.00 -4.06 -18.56
C SER A 327 36.19 -2.60 -18.95
N ALA A 328 35.16 -1.97 -19.51
CA ALA A 328 35.22 -0.56 -19.86
C ALA A 328 35.08 0.32 -18.61
N LYS A 329 34.24 -0.13 -17.68
CA LYS A 329 33.89 0.49 -16.42
C LYS A 329 34.22 -0.42 -15.26
N VAL A 330 34.49 0.20 -14.12
CA VAL A 330 34.78 -0.45 -12.84
C VAL A 330 34.20 0.39 -11.70
N ALA A 331 34.10 -0.17 -10.50
CA ALA A 331 33.80 0.63 -9.33
C ALA A 331 35.07 1.32 -8.80
N MET A 332 35.00 2.63 -8.59
CA MET A 332 36.00 3.42 -7.87
C MET A 332 35.53 3.63 -6.43
N TYR A 333 36.31 3.10 -5.50
CA TYR A 333 36.11 3.19 -4.06
C TYR A 333 37.09 4.22 -3.48
N VAL A 334 36.57 5.20 -2.76
CA VAL A 334 37.40 6.23 -2.12
C VAL A 334 37.09 6.31 -0.62
N LYS A 335 38.10 5.95 0.18
CA LYS A 335 38.16 6.18 1.62
C LYS A 335 38.72 7.57 1.88
N GLN A 336 37.99 8.41 2.60
CA GLN A 336 38.45 9.76 2.94
C GLN A 336 39.30 9.76 4.21
N GLU A 337 39.92 10.90 4.52
CA GLU A 337 40.79 11.09 5.67
C GLU A 337 39.98 11.33 6.96
N GLY A 338 40.44 10.74 8.08
CA GLY A 338 39.92 11.00 9.42
C GLY A 338 39.11 9.85 10.02
N GLN A 339 38.79 9.98 11.31
CA GLN A 339 38.14 8.95 12.13
C GLN A 339 36.76 8.55 11.59
N ALA A 340 35.98 9.49 11.04
CA ALA A 340 34.66 9.19 10.47
C ALA A 340 34.68 8.14 9.35
N TYR A 341 35.84 7.93 8.71
CA TYR A 341 36.03 7.03 7.56
C TYR A 341 36.81 5.76 7.92
N GLU A 342 37.07 5.51 9.21
CA GLU A 342 37.88 4.38 9.67
C GLU A 342 37.28 3.00 9.34
N PHE A 343 35.97 2.97 9.11
CA PHE A 343 35.21 1.78 8.70
C PHE A 343 34.62 1.91 7.30
N ALA A 344 35.12 2.81 6.45
CA ALA A 344 34.63 2.99 5.08
C ALA A 344 34.29 1.64 4.45
N ASN A 345 33.01 1.37 4.15
CA ASN A 345 32.53 0.09 3.62
C ASN A 345 31.56 0.31 2.46
N MET A 346 31.57 -0.60 1.49
CA MET A 346 30.43 -0.81 0.60
C MET A 346 29.73 -2.10 1.01
N PHE A 347 28.40 -2.12 0.99
CA PHE A 347 27.63 -3.27 1.46
C PHE A 347 26.29 -3.41 0.75
N THR A 348 25.65 -4.56 0.91
CA THR A 348 24.28 -4.79 0.46
C THR A 348 23.52 -5.64 1.47
N ASP A 349 22.22 -5.40 1.60
CA ASP A 349 21.30 -6.20 2.42
C ASP A 349 20.40 -7.01 1.49
N PHE A 350 20.48 -8.34 1.58
CA PHE A 350 19.65 -9.22 0.79
C PHE A 350 18.25 -9.35 1.40
N SER A 351 17.25 -9.51 0.54
CA SER A 351 15.87 -9.86 0.93
C SER A 351 15.70 -11.33 1.36
N HIS A 352 16.78 -12.09 1.40
CA HIS A 352 16.84 -13.52 1.72
C HIS A 352 18.10 -13.79 2.56
N LYS A 353 18.10 -14.88 3.32
CA LYS A 353 19.32 -15.39 3.98
C LYS A 353 20.18 -16.13 2.94
N LEU A 354 21.49 -15.97 3.03
CA LEU A 354 22.47 -16.64 2.19
C LEU A 354 22.58 -18.12 2.60
N ASP A 355 22.40 -19.01 1.64
CA ASP A 355 22.66 -20.43 1.82
C ASP A 355 24.02 -20.82 1.22
N LEU A 356 25.01 -21.00 2.09
CA LEU A 356 26.41 -21.26 1.72
C LEU A 356 26.72 -22.77 1.59
N ARG A 357 25.71 -23.65 1.63
CA ARG A 357 25.94 -25.10 1.61
C ARG A 357 26.47 -25.60 0.28
N GLU A 358 26.11 -24.96 -0.84
CA GLU A 358 26.60 -25.39 -2.16
C GLU A 358 27.58 -24.39 -2.77
N ARG A 359 27.33 -23.08 -2.59
CA ARG A 359 28.14 -21.98 -3.14
C ARG A 359 28.64 -21.10 -2.00
N HIS A 360 29.96 -21.02 -1.85
CA HIS A 360 30.58 -20.33 -0.71
C HIS A 360 31.87 -19.58 -1.04
N VAL A 361 32.26 -19.54 -2.32
CA VAL A 361 33.48 -18.84 -2.75
C VAL A 361 33.09 -17.61 -3.52
N PHE A 362 33.45 -16.44 -3.00
CA PHE A 362 33.36 -15.19 -3.74
C PHE A 362 34.66 -14.90 -4.47
N ARG A 363 34.56 -14.27 -5.63
CA ARG A 363 35.67 -13.76 -6.42
C ARG A 363 35.53 -12.25 -6.56
N LEU A 364 36.66 -11.55 -6.59
CA LEU A 364 36.75 -10.12 -6.85
C LEU A 364 38.05 -9.79 -7.57
N LYS A 365 38.02 -8.89 -8.55
CA LYS A 365 39.21 -8.25 -9.07
C LYS A 365 39.40 -6.90 -8.39
N VAL A 366 40.62 -6.62 -7.96
CA VAL A 366 40.97 -5.35 -7.30
C VAL A 366 42.23 -4.76 -7.93
N PHE A 367 42.26 -3.44 -8.06
CA PHE A 367 43.42 -2.67 -8.43
C PHE A 367 43.72 -1.69 -7.29
N ILE A 368 44.90 -1.84 -6.68
CA ILE A 368 45.38 -0.94 -5.63
C ILE A 368 46.52 -0.07 -6.20
N PRO A 369 46.31 1.24 -6.38
CA PRO A 369 47.35 2.14 -6.83
C PRO A 369 48.48 2.31 -5.79
N SER A 370 49.71 2.43 -6.26
CA SER A 370 50.89 2.66 -5.43
C SER A 370 51.02 4.09 -4.91
N TYR A 371 50.28 5.04 -5.47
CA TYR A 371 50.26 6.43 -4.98
C TYR A 371 49.49 6.60 -3.65
N ASN A 372 48.77 5.58 -3.20
CA ASN A 372 48.19 5.59 -1.85
C ASN A 372 49.31 5.52 -0.80
N ASP A 373 49.09 6.16 0.36
CA ASP A 373 50.05 6.15 1.46
C ASP A 373 49.88 4.92 2.36
N PHE A 374 50.75 3.93 2.18
CA PHE A 374 50.79 2.71 3.01
C PHE A 374 51.81 2.79 4.16
N THR A 375 52.37 3.98 4.41
CA THR A 375 53.51 4.15 5.32
C THR A 375 53.16 4.97 6.55
N THR A 376 52.35 6.02 6.39
CA THR A 376 51.92 6.86 7.50
C THR A 376 51.03 6.07 8.45
N ALA A 377 51.37 6.12 9.73
CA ALA A 377 50.58 5.54 10.82
C ALA A 377 49.73 6.64 11.46
N ASN A 378 48.42 6.59 11.24
CA ASN A 378 47.44 7.43 11.91
C ASN A 378 46.12 6.66 12.02
N GLY A 379 45.69 6.37 13.24
CA GLY A 379 44.52 5.53 13.47
C GLY A 379 44.34 5.18 14.94
N GLU A 380 43.34 4.35 15.17
CA GLU A 380 43.01 3.77 16.46
C GLU A 380 44.09 2.82 16.97
N SER A 381 44.21 2.76 18.30
CA SER A 381 45.21 1.91 18.98
C SER A 381 44.94 0.41 18.91
N TRP A 382 43.71 0.01 18.58
CA TRP A 382 43.28 -1.40 18.53
C TRP A 382 43.44 -2.05 17.14
N ALA A 383 43.80 -1.27 16.12
CA ALA A 383 44.00 -1.72 14.74
C ALA A 383 45.41 -1.40 14.24
N ASP A 384 45.75 -1.80 13.00
CA ASP A 384 46.94 -1.25 12.34
C ASP A 384 46.61 0.18 11.91
N PRO A 385 47.36 1.19 12.40
CA PRO A 385 47.06 2.60 12.09
C PRO A 385 47.47 2.99 10.67
N ARG A 386 48.00 2.07 9.84
CA ARG A 386 48.37 2.34 8.44
C ARG A 386 47.29 1.84 7.50
N LEU A 387 47.21 2.47 6.33
CA LEU A 387 46.44 1.90 5.22
C LEU A 387 47.04 0.54 4.84
N LEU A 388 46.19 -0.46 4.64
CA LEU A 388 46.61 -1.83 4.32
C LEU A 388 46.35 -2.16 2.85
N LYS A 389 47.23 -2.98 2.27
CA LYS A 389 47.04 -3.56 0.92
C LYS A 389 46.14 -4.80 1.03
N GLN A 390 44.93 -4.60 1.51
CA GLN A 390 44.04 -5.68 1.93
C GLN A 390 42.62 -5.40 1.45
N VAL A 391 41.94 -6.47 1.06
CA VAL A 391 40.48 -6.51 0.90
C VAL A 391 39.90 -7.47 1.94
N SER A 392 38.87 -7.02 2.63
CA SER A 392 38.02 -7.84 3.49
C SER A 392 36.67 -8.03 2.82
N VAL A 393 36.21 -9.27 2.74
CA VAL A 393 34.80 -9.59 2.47
C VAL A 393 34.19 -10.13 3.76
N LYS A 394 33.08 -9.52 4.20
CA LYS A 394 32.39 -9.86 5.44
C LYS A 394 30.96 -10.29 5.15
N LEU A 395 30.50 -11.34 5.80
CA LEU A 395 29.09 -11.75 5.85
C LEU A 395 28.54 -11.48 7.24
N GLN A 396 27.38 -10.84 7.32
CA GLN A 396 26.77 -10.35 8.56
C GLN A 396 25.29 -10.70 8.63
N ASP A 397 24.74 -10.69 9.85
CA ASP A 397 23.30 -10.55 10.07
C ASP A 397 22.94 -9.07 10.02
N GLY A 398 22.43 -8.63 8.88
CA GLY A 398 21.99 -7.26 8.64
C GLY A 398 20.75 -6.86 9.45
N THR A 399 20.09 -7.80 10.13
CA THR A 399 18.97 -7.52 11.03
C THR A 399 19.39 -7.31 12.49
N ALA A 400 20.65 -7.62 12.83
CA ALA A 400 21.17 -7.41 14.18
C ALA A 400 21.41 -5.91 14.45
N ALA A 401 21.23 -5.48 15.71
CA ALA A 401 21.53 -4.11 16.13
C ALA A 401 23.02 -3.73 15.94
N GLN A 402 23.91 -4.73 15.99
CA GLN A 402 25.35 -4.60 15.72
C GLN A 402 25.78 -5.69 14.74
N PRO A 403 25.59 -5.52 13.43
CA PRO A 403 25.85 -6.56 12.41
C PRO A 403 27.28 -7.10 12.41
N TRP A 404 28.26 -6.28 12.82
CA TRP A 404 29.67 -6.66 12.91
C TRP A 404 30.02 -7.58 14.08
N ALA A 405 29.17 -7.67 15.12
CA ALA A 405 29.51 -8.38 16.36
C ALA A 405 29.66 -9.90 16.19
N ASN A 406 28.92 -10.49 15.24
CA ASN A 406 28.97 -11.93 14.94
C ASN A 406 29.26 -12.20 13.45
N GLN A 407 30.03 -11.30 12.82
CA GLN A 407 30.35 -11.40 11.40
C GLN A 407 31.28 -12.57 11.08
N VAL A 408 31.24 -13.03 9.84
CA VAL A 408 32.27 -13.89 9.27
C VAL A 408 33.09 -13.05 8.31
N GLU A 409 34.40 -12.97 8.50
CA GLU A 409 35.29 -12.13 7.70
C GLU A 409 36.42 -12.95 7.10
N ILE A 410 36.65 -12.79 5.80
CA ILE A 410 37.84 -13.30 5.11
C ILE A 410 38.65 -12.11 4.60
N LYS A 411 39.91 -12.04 5.04
CA LYS A 411 40.88 -11.00 4.66
C LYS A 411 41.84 -11.56 3.61
N GLN A 412 42.01 -10.85 2.50
CA GLN A 412 42.99 -11.17 1.46
C GLN A 412 43.99 -10.04 1.29
N GLN A 413 45.27 -10.38 1.23
CA GLN A 413 46.34 -9.42 0.94
C GLN A 413 46.51 -9.26 -0.57
N VAL A 414 46.71 -8.02 -1.02
CA VAL A 414 46.97 -7.70 -2.42
C VAL A 414 48.47 -7.70 -2.66
N SER A 415 48.92 -8.68 -3.44
CA SER A 415 50.34 -8.98 -3.64
C SER A 415 51.06 -7.99 -4.55
N GLN A 416 50.32 -7.27 -5.40
CA GLN A 416 50.87 -6.35 -6.40
C GLN A 416 50.08 -5.04 -6.44
N LEU A 417 50.80 -3.93 -6.50
CA LEU A 417 50.22 -2.60 -6.74
C LEU A 417 50.23 -2.30 -8.24
N ASP A 418 49.41 -1.33 -8.64
CA ASP A 418 49.29 -0.83 -10.02
C ASP A 418 48.94 -1.91 -11.06
N LYS A 419 48.30 -2.99 -10.61
CA LYS A 419 47.84 -4.10 -11.44
C LYS A 419 46.52 -4.64 -10.91
N TRP A 420 45.73 -5.20 -11.81
CA TRP A 420 44.57 -5.99 -11.44
C TRP A 420 45.02 -7.31 -10.83
N VAL A 421 44.45 -7.63 -9.66
CA VAL A 421 44.66 -8.86 -8.91
C VAL A 421 43.31 -9.51 -8.69
N GLU A 422 43.18 -10.78 -9.04
CA GLU A 422 42.00 -11.58 -8.72
C GLU A 422 42.17 -12.23 -7.34
N LEU A 423 41.17 -12.06 -6.49
CA LEU A 423 41.11 -12.57 -5.12
C LEU A 423 39.91 -13.50 -4.96
N THR A 424 40.07 -14.52 -4.11
CA THR A 424 38.99 -15.44 -3.74
C THR A 424 38.78 -15.44 -2.22
N PHE A 425 37.52 -15.46 -1.80
CA PHE A 425 37.11 -15.45 -0.40
C PHE A 425 36.24 -16.68 -0.15
N ASP A 426 36.83 -17.69 0.53
CA ASP A 426 36.19 -18.97 0.76
C ASP A 426 35.52 -19.02 2.15
N PHE A 427 34.18 -19.08 2.15
CA PHE A 427 33.33 -19.23 3.33
C PHE A 427 32.93 -20.69 3.57
N GLY A 428 33.71 -21.65 3.07
CA GLY A 428 33.42 -23.08 3.08
C GLY A 428 33.59 -23.78 4.43
N ALA A 429 34.05 -23.08 5.47
CA ALA A 429 34.20 -23.63 6.81
C ALA A 429 32.86 -24.16 7.35
N ALA A 430 32.88 -25.31 8.03
CA ALA A 430 31.65 -26.03 8.39
C ALA A 430 30.73 -25.24 9.34
N ASP A 431 31.31 -24.49 10.27
CA ASP A 431 30.61 -23.58 11.17
C ASP A 431 29.97 -22.42 10.42
N VAL A 432 30.66 -21.84 9.43
CA VAL A 432 30.13 -20.77 8.56
C VAL A 432 28.98 -21.28 7.68
N ARG A 433 29.13 -22.44 7.04
CA ARG A 433 28.08 -23.04 6.19
C ARG A 433 26.83 -23.46 6.97
N SER A 434 26.94 -23.59 8.29
CA SER A 434 25.81 -23.88 9.18
C SER A 434 25.05 -22.64 9.64
N ARG A 435 25.60 -21.44 9.43
CA ARG A 435 24.97 -20.16 9.80
C ARG A 435 23.67 -19.96 9.03
N LYS A 436 22.72 -19.30 9.69
CA LYS A 436 21.34 -19.13 9.21
C LYS A 436 20.85 -17.68 9.24
N ASP A 437 21.71 -16.80 9.71
CA ASP A 437 21.45 -15.41 10.02
C ASP A 437 22.09 -14.47 9.00
N LEU A 438 22.98 -14.96 8.13
CA LEU A 438 23.73 -14.15 7.18
C LEU A 438 22.84 -13.66 6.02
N ASP A 439 22.74 -12.35 5.85
CA ASP A 439 22.00 -11.70 4.75
C ASP A 439 22.58 -10.34 4.35
N ARG A 440 23.70 -9.94 4.93
CA ARG A 440 24.45 -8.77 4.53
C ARG A 440 25.83 -9.18 4.04
N LEU A 441 26.22 -8.63 2.90
CA LEU A 441 27.57 -8.72 2.34
C LEU A 441 28.23 -7.35 2.45
N VAL A 442 29.47 -7.31 2.92
CA VAL A 442 30.28 -6.10 3.06
C VAL A 442 31.63 -6.30 2.39
N ILE A 443 32.09 -5.29 1.65
CA ILE A 443 33.45 -5.20 1.12
C ILE A 443 34.12 -3.99 1.76
N GLN A 444 35.31 -4.22 2.33
CA GLN A 444 36.15 -3.18 2.95
C GLN A 444 37.56 -3.26 2.37
N ILE A 445 38.10 -2.14 1.92
CA ILE A 445 39.46 -2.06 1.34
C ILE A 445 40.27 -1.05 2.13
N GLY A 446 41.54 -1.38 2.41
CA GLY A 446 42.46 -0.48 3.12
C GLY A 446 42.63 -0.77 4.61
N GLY A 447 41.96 -1.80 5.15
CA GLY A 447 41.93 -2.08 6.59
C GLY A 447 40.98 -1.17 7.36
N GLU A 448 40.68 -1.54 8.60
CA GLU A 448 39.81 -0.79 9.53
C GLU A 448 40.63 -0.09 10.63
N GLY A 449 40.04 0.95 11.22
CA GLY A 449 40.64 1.67 12.35
C GLY A 449 41.78 2.63 11.98
N ASN A 450 42.16 2.75 10.71
CA ASN A 450 43.10 3.77 10.24
C ASN A 450 42.38 5.00 9.68
N PHE A 451 43.00 6.17 9.78
CA PHE A 451 42.46 7.46 9.34
C PHE A 451 43.04 7.90 8.00
N ILE A 452 43.82 7.03 7.35
CA ILE A 452 44.54 7.33 6.11
C ILE A 452 43.57 7.24 4.92
N PRO A 453 43.51 8.24 4.02
CA PRO A 453 42.69 8.16 2.81
C PRO A 453 43.26 7.16 1.81
N GLY A 454 42.42 6.65 0.91
CA GLY A 454 42.85 5.74 -0.14
C GLY A 454 41.85 5.65 -1.29
N ILE A 455 42.38 5.48 -2.51
CA ILE A 455 41.60 5.23 -3.73
C ILE A 455 41.88 3.82 -4.21
N PHE A 456 40.82 3.06 -4.48
CA PHE A 456 40.88 1.67 -4.93
C PHE A 456 39.89 1.45 -6.06
N PHE A 457 40.15 0.44 -6.89
CA PHE A 457 39.22 0.04 -7.94
C PHE A 457 38.90 -1.43 -7.81
N LEU A 458 37.64 -1.78 -8.07
CA LEU A 458 37.11 -3.11 -7.90
C LEU A 458 36.18 -3.47 -9.06
N ASP A 459 36.21 -4.74 -9.43
CA ASP A 459 35.49 -5.24 -10.59
C ASP A 459 35.24 -6.75 -10.50
N ASP A 460 34.34 -7.28 -11.33
CA ASP A 460 33.97 -8.68 -11.45
C ASP A 460 33.75 -9.37 -10.09
N PHE A 461 32.94 -8.74 -9.23
CA PHE A 461 32.54 -9.34 -7.97
C PHE A 461 31.49 -10.41 -8.23
N GLU A 462 31.72 -11.66 -7.83
CA GLU A 462 30.73 -12.73 -7.99
C GLU A 462 30.80 -13.83 -6.94
N LEU A 463 29.66 -14.45 -6.65
CA LEU A 463 29.58 -15.75 -5.99
C LEU A 463 29.76 -16.85 -7.04
N LEU A 464 30.83 -17.64 -6.92
CA LEU A 464 31.13 -18.72 -7.86
C LEU A 464 30.07 -19.82 -7.81
N LYS A 465 29.91 -20.51 -8.95
CA LYS A 465 28.91 -21.56 -9.16
C LYS A 465 29.33 -22.89 -8.54
#